data_AF-Q1XDA0-F1
#
_entry.id   AF-Q1XDA0-F1
#
_cell.length_a   1.000
_cell.length_b   1.000
_cell.length_c   1.000
_cell.angle_alpha   90.00
_cell.angle_beta   90.00
_cell.angle_gamma   90.00
#
_symmetry.space_group_name_H-M   'P 1'
#
loop_
_entity.id
_entity.type
_entity.pdbx_description
1 polymer ?
#
loop_
_entity_poly.entity_id
_entity_poly.type
_entity_poly.pdbx_seq_one_letter_code
_entity_poly.pdbx_strand_id
1 'polypeptide(L)' 'MTAAYLPSILVPLVGLIFPALSMALLFIYIEKETIA' A
#
# COMPACT_ATOMS: atom_id res chain seq x y z
N MET A 1 5.03 -26.26 12.82
CA MET A 1 4.41 -24.92 12.69
C MET A 1 5.37 -24.00 11.94
N THR A 2 5.52 -24.16 10.64
CA THR A 2 6.40 -23.27 9.86
C THR A 2 5.66 -21.95 9.59
N ALA A 3 6.34 -20.83 9.85
CA ALA A 3 5.92 -19.48 9.46
C ALA A 3 4.67 -18.87 10.13
N ALA A 4 4.33 -19.27 11.36
CA ALA A 4 3.23 -18.67 12.14
C ALA A 4 3.38 -17.16 12.43
N TYR A 5 4.58 -16.59 12.21
CA TYR A 5 4.86 -15.15 12.32
C TYR A 5 4.49 -14.35 11.07
N LEU A 6 4.13 -15.00 9.95
CA LEU A 6 3.80 -14.29 8.71
C LEU A 6 2.56 -13.39 8.83
N PRO A 7 1.45 -13.79 9.49
CA PRO A 7 0.27 -12.93 9.59
C PRO A 7 0.58 -11.58 10.26
N SER A 8 1.41 -11.54 11.31
CA SER A 8 1.75 -10.28 11.99
C SER A 8 2.59 -9.33 11.13
N ILE A 9 3.21 -9.81 10.05
CA ILE A 9 3.99 -8.99 9.11
C ILE A 9 3.13 -8.64 7.89
N LEU A 10 2.51 -9.65 7.27
CA LEU A 10 1.79 -9.49 6.02
C LEU A 10 0.45 -8.77 6.20
N VAL A 11 -0.23 -8.91 7.35
CA VAL A 11 -1.50 -8.22 7.60
C VAL A 11 -1.30 -6.71 7.70
N PRO A 12 -0.38 -6.15 8.50
CA PRO A 12 -0.12 -4.71 8.48
C PRO A 12 0.44 -4.22 7.13
N LEU A 13 1.27 -5.02 6.46
CA LEU A 13 1.83 -4.66 5.15
C LEU A 13 0.73 -4.50 4.10
N VAL A 14 -0.17 -5.48 3.96
CA VAL A 14 -1.25 -5.46 2.95
C VAL A 14 -2.44 -4.63 3.40
N GLY A 15 -2.68 -4.49 4.71
CA GLY A 15 -3.82 -3.76 5.26
C GLY A 15 -3.58 -2.27 5.50
N LEU A 16 -2.32 -1.83 5.65
CA LEU A 16 -1.98 -0.44 5.95
C LEU A 16 -0.97 0.14 4.95
N ILE A 17 0.20 -0.49 4.81
CA ILE A 17 1.32 0.08 4.03
C ILE A 17 0.99 0.07 2.54
N PHE A 18 0.53 -1.06 2.01
CA PHE A 18 0.18 -1.19 0.60
C PHE A 18 -0.98 -0.26 0.20
N PRO A 19 -2.10 -0.17 0.95
CA PRO A 19 -3.16 0.80 0.68
C PRO A 19 -2.66 2.24 0.71
N ALA A 20 -1.87 2.63 1.72
CA ALA A 20 -1.33 3.99 1.82
C ALA A 20 -0.44 4.33 0.60
N LEU A 21 0.43 3.39 0.20
CA LEU A 21 1.30 3.54 -0.96
C LEU A 21 0.49 3.63 -2.26
N SER A 22 -0.47 2.72 -2.47
CA SER A 22 -1.33 2.72 -3.65
C SER A 22 -2.15 4.01 -3.74
N MET A 23 -2.73 4.48 -2.64
CA MET A 23 -3.50 5.73 -2.61
C MET A 23 -2.63 6.94 -2.98
N ALA A 24 -1.42 7.04 -2.41
CA ALA A 24 -0.51 8.14 -2.73
C ALA A 24 -0.05 8.11 -4.19
N LEU A 25 0.31 6.93 -4.72
CA LEU A 25 0.74 6.78 -6.11
C LEU A 25 -0.40 7.05 -7.09
N LEU A 26 -1.61 6.55 -6.82
CA LEU A 26 -2.79 6.81 -7.64
C LEU A 26 -3.16 8.29 -7.62
N PHE A 27 -3.10 8.95 -6.46
CA PHE A 27 -3.32 10.39 -6.35
C PHE A 27 -2.34 11.16 -7.24
N ILE A 28 -1.04 10.89 -7.14
CA ILE A 28 -0.02 11.52 -7.99
C ILE A 28 -0.28 11.26 -9.48
N TYR A 29 -0.68 10.04 -9.85
CA TYR A 29 -0.97 9.69 -11.24
C TYR A 29 -2.16 10.48 -11.81
N ILE A 30 -3.24 10.62 -11.04
CA ILE A 30 -4.44 11.38 -11.44
C ILE A 30 -4.12 12.89 -11.53
N GLU A 31 -3.45 13.45 -10.52
CA GLU A 31 -3.13 14.87 -10.49
C GLU A 31 -2.07 15.29 -11.51
N LYS A 32 -1.29 14.34 -12.05
CA LYS A 32 -0.28 14.61 -13.07
C LYS A 32 -0.87 15.25 -14.34
N GLU A 33 -2.08 14.89 -14.76
CA GLU A 33 -2.76 15.53 -15.90
C GLU A 33 -3.42 16.87 -15.54
N THR A 34 -3.65 17.12 -14.24
CA THR A 34 -4.30 18.35 -13.75
C THR A 34 -3.31 19.52 -13.61
N ILE A 35 -2.00 19.24 -13.53
CA ILE A 35 -0.94 20.25 -13.32
C ILE A 35 -0.29 20.72 -14.66
N ALA A 36 -0.74 20.24 -15.82
CA ALA A 36 -0.33 20.72 -17.14
C ALA A 36 -1.42 21.59 -17.80
#